data_AF-A0A2H0NCL0-F1
#
_entry.id   AF-A0A2H0NCL0-F1
#
_cell.length_a   1.000
_cell.length_b   1.000
_cell.length_c   1.000
_cell.angle_alpha   90.00
_cell.angle_beta   90.00
_cell.angle_gamma   90.00
#
_symmetry.space_group_name_H-M   'P 1'
#
loop_
_entity.id
_entity.type
_entity.pdbx_description
1 polymer ?
#
loop_
_entity_poly.entity_id
_entity_poly.type
_entity_poly.pdbx_seq_one_letter_code
_entity_poly.pdbx_strand_id
1 'polypeptide(L)' 'MVTITIPKNLIKNDDLIILPRKEYERLVDFWSNAESISKHTKKAVERGFQEIAKGEFLTSKQVKNALGL' A
#
# COMPACT_ATOMS: atom_id res chain seq x y z
N MET A 1 7.66 28.55 21.39
CA MET A 1 6.58 27.82 20.68
C MET A 1 6.37 28.54 19.35
N VAL A 2 6.58 27.87 18.21
CA VAL A 2 6.42 28.50 16.90
C VAL A 2 4.96 28.39 16.49
N THR A 3 4.31 29.54 16.27
CA THR A 3 2.93 29.58 15.79
C THR A 3 2.94 29.37 14.28
N ILE A 4 2.35 28.26 13.82
CA ILE A 4 2.13 28.00 12.40
C ILE A 4 0.74 28.52 12.04
N THR A 5 0.68 29.52 11.16
CA THR A 5 -0.59 30.09 10.68
C THR A 5 -0.95 29.45 9.35
N ILE A 6 -2.18 28.93 9.24
CA ILE A 6 -2.67 28.27 8.03
C ILE A 6 -3.74 29.14 7.38
N PRO A 7 -3.52 29.64 6.16
CA PRO A 7 -4.49 30.43 5.43
C PRO A 7 -5.84 29.71 5.25
N LYS A 8 -6.95 30.39 5.58
CA LYS A 8 -8.32 29.82 5.51
C LYS A 8 -8.70 29.33 4.11
N ASN A 9 -8.15 29.94 3.06
CA ASN A 9 -8.39 29.55 1.66
C ASN A 9 -7.81 28.19 1.28
N LEU A 10 -6.89 27.62 2.08
CA LEU A 10 -6.38 26.26 1.90
C LEU A 10 -7.36 25.19 2.43
N ILE A 11 -8.32 25.57 3.27
CA ILE A 11 -9.28 24.68 3.93
C ILE A 11 -10.62 24.72 3.16
N LYS A 12 -10.57 24.41 1.86
CA LYS A 12 -11.73 24.61 0.96
C LYS A 12 -12.97 23.78 1.33
N ASN A 13 -12.80 22.69 2.07
CA ASN A 13 -13.87 21.74 2.45
C ASN A 13 -13.82 21.35 3.94
N ASP A 14 -13.39 22.26 4.83
CA ASP A 14 -13.26 22.09 6.29
C ASP A 14 -12.27 21.02 6.82
N ASP A 15 -11.88 20.04 6.00
CA ASP A 15 -10.92 19.01 6.39
C ASP A 15 -9.48 19.40 6.04
N LEU A 16 -8.69 19.78 7.05
CA LEU A 16 -7.26 20.01 6.94
C LEU A 16 -6.49 18.91 7.70
N ILE A 17 -5.64 18.19 6.99
CA ILE A 17 -4.75 17.18 7.58
C ILE A 17 -3.34 17.74 7.60
N ILE A 18 -2.74 17.82 8.79
CA ILE A 18 -1.34 18.19 8.97
C ILE A 18 -0.55 16.90 9.18
N LEU A 19 0.45 16.67 8.34
CA LEU A 19 1.32 15.51 8.43
C LEU A 19 2.77 15.89 8.14
N PRO A 20 3.75 15.12 8.64
CA PRO A 20 5.15 15.31 8.29
C PRO A 20 5.36 15.23 6.78
N ARG A 21 6.21 16.11 6.24
CA ARG A 21 6.52 16.16 4.80
C ARG A 21 6.90 14.79 4.22
N LYS A 22 7.74 14.03 4.94
CA LYS A 22 8.18 12.69 4.49
C LYS A 22 7.04 11.69 4.37
N GLU A 23 6.02 11.79 5.22
CA GLU A 23 4.84 10.93 5.15
C GLU A 23 3.95 11.32 3.97
N TYR A 24 3.80 12.63 3.73
CA TYR A 24 3.08 13.12 2.56
C TYR A 24 3.73 12.63 1.26
N GLU A 25 5.04 12.78 1.12
CA GLU A 25 5.78 12.34 -0.07
C GLU A 25 5.59 10.82 -0.30
N ARG A 26 5.69 10.00 0.75
CA ARG A 26 5.43 8.55 0.65
C ARG A 26 4.01 8.22 0.18
N LEU A 27 3.01 8.94 0.68
CA LEU A 27 1.62 8.75 0.26
C LEU A 27 1.43 9.13 -1.20
N VAL A 28 1.96 10.27 -1.62
CA VAL A 28 1.89 10.72 -3.02
C VAL A 28 2.59 9.73 -3.95
N ASP A 29 3.78 9.27 -3.59
CA ASP A 29 4.54 8.28 -4.37
C ASP A 29 3.78 6.95 -4.47
N PHE A 30 3.19 6.49 -3.38
CA PHE A 30 2.38 5.27 -3.37
C PHE A 30 1.19 5.41 -4.34
N TRP A 31 0.39 6.48 -4.21
CA TRP A 31 -0.81 6.66 -5.04
C TRP A 31 -0.49 6.91 -6.51
N SER A 32 0.63 7.58 -6.81
CA SER A 32 1.05 7.85 -8.18
C SER A 32 1.47 6.58 -8.92
N ASN A 33 1.97 5.58 -8.20
CA ASN A 33 2.42 4.30 -8.74
C ASN A 33 1.42 3.16 -8.48
N ALA A 34 0.31 3.42 -7.79
CA ALA A 34 -0.66 2.39 -7.44
C ALA A 34 -1.45 1.96 -8.67
N GLU A 35 -1.24 0.74 -9.13
CA GLU A 35 -2.12 0.13 -10.13
C GLU A 35 -3.50 -0.16 -9.52
N SER A 36 -4.53 0.01 -10.35
CA SER A 36 -5.89 -0.40 -10.00
C SER A 36 -5.96 -1.92 -9.92
N ILE A 37 -6.12 -2.45 -8.70
CA ILE A 37 -6.20 -3.89 -8.48
C ILE A 37 -7.67 -4.35 -8.58
N SER A 38 -7.94 -5.38 -9.39
CA SER A 38 -9.27 -5.99 -9.48
C SER A 38 -9.70 -6.65 -8.16
N LYS A 39 -11.01 -6.76 -7.91
CA LYS A 39 -11.54 -7.47 -6.73
C LYS A 39 -11.06 -8.92 -6.65
N HIS A 40 -10.89 -9.58 -7.79
CA HIS A 40 -10.37 -10.95 -7.87
C HIS A 40 -8.90 -11.01 -7.43
N THR A 41 -8.08 -10.09 -7.93
CA THR A 41 -6.67 -10.00 -7.56
C THR A 41 -6.51 -9.70 -6.07
N LYS A 42 -7.32 -8.78 -5.51
CA LYS A 42 -7.31 -8.51 -4.07
C LYS A 42 -7.60 -9.78 -3.25
N LYS A 43 -8.64 -10.53 -3.62
CA LYS A 43 -9.00 -11.78 -2.95
C LYS A 43 -7.91 -12.86 -3.08
N ALA A 44 -7.22 -12.91 -4.21
CA ALA A 44 -6.11 -13.83 -4.42
C ALA A 44 -4.91 -13.50 -3.52
N VAL A 45 -4.58 -12.22 -3.38
CA VAL A 45 -3.52 -11.74 -2.47
C VAL A 45 -3.87 -12.06 -1.01
N GLU A 46 -5.09 -11.76 -0.59
CA GLU A 46 -5.57 -12.09 0.77
C GLU A 46 -5.47 -13.60 1.06
N ARG A 47 -5.85 -14.44 0.10
CA ARG A 47 -5.71 -15.89 0.21
C ARG A 47 -4.24 -16.31 0.32
N GLY A 48 -3.37 -15.76 -0.53
CA GLY A 48 -1.94 -16.06 -0.49
C GLY A 48 -1.32 -15.75 0.88
N PHE A 49 -1.70 -14.64 1.52
CA PHE A 49 -1.26 -14.35 2.89
C PHE A 49 -1.73 -15.39 3.91
N GLN A 50 -2.96 -15.90 3.78
CA GLN A 50 -3.48 -16.95 4.65
C GLN A 50 -2.75 -18.29 4.44
N GLU A 51 -2.49 -18.66 3.20
CA GLU A 51 -1.73 -19.87 2.85
C GLU A 51 -0.31 -19.81 3.42
N ILE A 52 0.39 -18.68 3.26
CA ILE A 52 1.71 -18.45 3.86
C ILE A 52 1.66 -18.59 5.38
N ALA A 53 0.67 -17.98 6.04
CA ALA A 53 0.52 -18.06 7.50
C ALA A 53 0.28 -19.49 8.00
N LYS A 54 -0.36 -20.34 7.19
CA LYS A 54 -0.58 -21.76 7.47
C LYS A 54 0.61 -22.66 7.09
N GLY A 55 1.65 -22.11 6.47
CA GLY A 55 2.76 -22.88 5.94
C GLY A 55 2.48 -23.55 4.58
N GLU A 56 1.36 -23.21 3.94
CA GLU A 56 0.94 -23.71 2.64
C GLU A 56 1.61 -22.90 1.51
N PHE A 57 2.95 -22.93 1.44
CA PHE A 57 3.71 -22.23 0.40
C PHE A 57 4.71 -23.13 -0.30
N LEU A 58 5.06 -22.77 -1.53
CA LEU A 58 6.12 -23.44 -2.29
C LEU A 58 7.38 -22.57 -2.28
N THR A 59 8.52 -23.18 -1.96
CA THR A 59 9.82 -22.54 -2.11
C THR A 59 10.21 -22.48 -3.58
N SER A 60 11.10 -21.54 -3.94
CA SER A 60 11.59 -21.41 -5.31
C SER A 60 12.13 -22.72 -5.90
N LYS A 61 12.82 -23.54 -5.08
CA LYS A 61 13.31 -24.86 -5.50
C LYS A 61 12.17 -25.85 -5.79
N GLN A 62 11.13 -25.87 -4.96
CA GLN A 62 9.96 -26.72 -5.18
C GLN A 62 9.19 -26.30 -6.43
N VAL A 63 9.06 -24.99 -6.67
CA VAL A 63 8.42 -24.46 -7.88
C VAL A 63 9.21 -24.86 -9.13
N LYS A 64 10.53 -24.67 -9.14
CA LYS A 64 11.40 -25.06 -10.27
C LYS A 64 11.29 -26.55 -10.59
N ASN A 65 11.42 -27.39 -9.57
CA ASN A 65 11.27 -28.83 -9.72
C ASN A 65 9.88 -29.24 -10.25
N ALA A 66 8.80 -28.59 -9.77
CA ALA A 66 7.44 -28.89 -10.23
C ALA A 66 7.18 -28.45 -11.68
N LEU A 67 7.89 -27.42 -12.16
CA LEU A 67 7.80 -26.90 -13.52
C LEU A 67 8.83 -27.51 -14.48
N GLY A 68 9.73 -28.37 -13.99
CA GLY A 68 10.81 -28.97 -14.79
C GLY A 68 11.90 -27.98 -15.20
N LEU A 69 12.11 -26.93 -14.41
CA LEU A 69 13.10 -25.85 -14.63
C LEU A 69 14.35 -25.99 -13.76
#